data_AF-A0A965QFB3-F1
#
_entry.id   AF-A0A965QFB3-F1
#
_cell.length_a   1.000
_cell.length_b   1.000
_cell.length_c   1.000
_cell.angle_alpha   90.00
_cell.angle_beta   90.00
_cell.angle_gamma   90.00
#
_symmetry.space_group_name_H-M   'P 1'
#
loop_
_entity.id
_entity.type
_entity.pdbx_description
1 polymer ?
#
loop_
_entity_poly.entity_id
_entity_poly.type
_entity_poly.pdbx_seq_one_letter_code
_entity_poly.pdbx_strand_id
1 'polypeptide(L)'
;MVCIQIAYPKIYELINQEPSFREWNDQTAKKLRLAELNESQLIVLNSTNEFDEEWEKVLFKKCQQDPYMSSRSFQISQLLNYIIELVPENLNFSEEITRIIGFSAVTSVNLDLIPKTVHKGEKVRYVGFAGLEETLRTQKVSQDYISTLKFIHDKIENVFLDLIQINYTPNFITFTCKYPKGRSKTFLFIRFKKNNVQFEFSGQSIVISQPEDFTNQLIDNLKSAFNNLSEKEI
;
A
#
# COMPACT_ATOMS: atom_id res chain seq x y z
N MET A 1 -18.98 -7.65 -2.90
CA MET A 1 -18.43 -7.98 -4.24
C MET A 1 -17.79 -6.80 -4.97
N VAL A 2 -18.46 -5.64 -5.13
CA VAL A 2 -17.87 -4.45 -5.82
C VAL A 2 -16.51 -4.03 -5.23
N CYS A 3 -16.36 -4.03 -3.90
CA CYS A 3 -15.08 -3.69 -3.27
C CYS A 3 -13.95 -4.67 -3.62
N ILE A 4 -14.26 -5.95 -3.83
CA ILE A 4 -13.28 -6.98 -4.24
C ILE A 4 -12.86 -6.74 -5.68
N GLN A 5 -13.79 -6.37 -6.56
CA GLN A 5 -13.49 -6.01 -7.95
C GLN A 5 -12.48 -4.86 -8.03
N ILE A 6 -12.59 -3.86 -7.14
CA ILE A 6 -11.67 -2.71 -7.11
C ILE A 6 -10.35 -3.06 -6.41
N ALA A 7 -10.40 -3.68 -5.23
CA ALA A 7 -9.21 -3.91 -4.40
C ALA A 7 -8.39 -5.13 -4.82
N TYR A 8 -9.04 -6.17 -5.35
CA TYR A 8 -8.46 -7.48 -5.69
C TYR A 8 -8.98 -8.00 -7.04
N PRO A 9 -8.74 -7.28 -8.16
CA PRO A 9 -9.36 -7.59 -9.45
C PRO A 9 -9.09 -9.01 -9.97
N LYS A 10 -7.88 -9.56 -9.76
CA LYS A 10 -7.58 -10.95 -10.17
C LYS A 10 -8.28 -12.01 -9.30
N ILE A 11 -8.61 -11.68 -8.06
CA ILE A 11 -9.41 -12.56 -7.18
C ILE A 11 -10.86 -12.51 -7.62
N TYR A 12 -11.39 -11.30 -7.91
CA TYR A 12 -12.72 -11.15 -8.47
C TYR A 12 -12.89 -11.91 -9.78
N GLU A 13 -11.92 -11.80 -10.70
CA GLU A 13 -11.91 -12.56 -11.96
C GLU A 13 -11.94 -14.07 -11.71
N LEU A 14 -11.13 -14.54 -10.75
CA LEU A 14 -11.08 -15.95 -10.38
C LEU A 14 -12.42 -16.44 -9.82
N ILE A 15 -13.05 -15.70 -8.91
CA ILE A 15 -14.37 -16.05 -8.37
C ILE A 15 -15.43 -16.00 -9.47
N ASN A 16 -15.30 -15.09 -10.44
CA ASN A 16 -16.21 -15.04 -11.59
C ASN A 16 -16.07 -16.27 -12.52
N GLN A 17 -14.84 -16.79 -12.69
CA GLN A 17 -14.58 -18.01 -13.47
C GLN A 17 -14.97 -19.28 -12.71
N GLU A 18 -14.74 -19.31 -11.39
CA GLU A 18 -14.99 -20.45 -10.51
C GLU A 18 -15.76 -20.00 -9.24
N PRO A 19 -17.08 -19.77 -9.33
CA PRO A 19 -17.88 -19.20 -8.24
C PRO A 19 -17.99 -20.08 -6.99
N SER A 20 -17.86 -21.40 -7.16
CA SER A 20 -17.85 -22.37 -6.07
C SER A 20 -16.48 -22.43 -5.38
N PHE A 21 -16.01 -21.30 -4.85
CA PHE A 21 -14.64 -21.22 -4.36
C PHE A 21 -14.35 -22.09 -3.14
N ARG A 22 -15.34 -22.39 -2.30
CA ARG A 22 -15.22 -23.39 -1.22
C ARG A 22 -14.83 -24.79 -1.70
N GLU A 23 -15.03 -25.09 -2.98
CA GLU A 23 -14.77 -26.39 -3.61
C GLU A 23 -13.46 -26.41 -4.40
N TRP A 24 -12.69 -25.31 -4.38
CA TRP A 24 -11.40 -25.27 -5.05
C TRP A 24 -10.44 -26.30 -4.47
N ASN A 25 -9.74 -26.98 -5.36
CA ASN A 25 -8.80 -28.03 -5.01
C ASN A 25 -7.63 -28.04 -6.00
N ASP A 26 -6.77 -29.05 -5.91
CA ASP A 26 -5.62 -29.20 -6.81
C ASP A 26 -6.00 -29.29 -8.30
N GLN A 27 -7.21 -29.77 -8.65
CA GLN A 27 -7.68 -29.74 -10.04
C GLN A 27 -7.93 -28.30 -10.49
N THR A 28 -8.53 -27.47 -9.64
CA THR A 28 -8.70 -26.04 -9.89
C THR A 28 -7.34 -25.35 -10.02
N ALA A 29 -6.39 -25.65 -9.13
CA ALA A 29 -5.04 -25.09 -9.21
C ALA A 29 -4.33 -25.44 -10.53
N LYS A 30 -4.49 -26.68 -11.00
CA LYS A 30 -3.96 -27.13 -12.31
C LYS A 30 -4.65 -26.43 -13.48
N LYS A 31 -5.99 -26.32 -13.44
CA LYS A 31 -6.78 -25.60 -14.46
C LYS A 31 -6.31 -24.15 -14.61
N LEU A 32 -6.02 -23.49 -13.49
CA LEU A 32 -5.55 -22.11 -13.41
C LEU A 32 -4.04 -21.94 -13.65
N ARG A 33 -3.30 -23.04 -13.87
CA ARG A 33 -1.83 -23.06 -14.05
C ARG A 33 -1.11 -22.32 -12.92
N LEU A 34 -1.52 -22.58 -11.68
CA LEU A 34 -0.86 -21.98 -10.51
C LEU A 34 0.53 -22.58 -10.34
N ALA A 35 1.49 -21.72 -9.97
CA ALA A 35 2.85 -22.15 -9.71
C ALA A 35 2.91 -22.98 -8.43
N GLU A 36 3.83 -23.94 -8.39
CA GLU A 36 4.16 -24.63 -7.14
C GLU A 36 4.79 -23.68 -6.14
N LEU A 37 4.53 -23.94 -4.86
CA LEU A 37 5.09 -23.14 -3.77
C LEU A 37 6.54 -23.54 -3.54
N ASN A 38 7.39 -22.55 -3.27
CA ASN A 38 8.76 -22.83 -2.82
C ASN A 38 8.79 -23.23 -1.34
N GLU A 39 9.91 -23.76 -0.86
CA GLU A 39 10.07 -24.24 0.52
C GLU A 39 9.69 -23.17 1.56
N SER A 40 10.09 -21.91 1.35
CA SER A 40 9.76 -20.82 2.27
C SER A 40 8.25 -20.53 2.35
N GLN A 41 7.54 -20.64 1.22
CA GLN A 41 6.10 -20.47 1.16
C GLN A 41 5.34 -21.64 1.77
N LEU A 42 5.85 -22.87 1.60
CA LEU A 42 5.29 -24.06 2.23
C LEU A 42 5.43 -24.00 3.76
N ILE A 43 6.56 -23.51 4.28
CA ILE A 43 6.75 -23.30 5.71
C ILE A 43 5.69 -22.33 6.24
N VAL A 44 5.49 -21.19 5.56
CA VAL A 44 4.47 -20.21 5.95
C VAL A 44 3.09 -20.85 5.95
N LEU A 45 2.69 -21.48 4.84
CA LEU A 45 1.39 -22.13 4.67
C LEU A 45 1.12 -23.17 5.77
N ASN A 46 2.08 -24.02 6.08
CA ASN A 46 1.96 -25.08 7.07
C ASN A 46 2.04 -24.58 8.53
N SER A 47 2.50 -23.34 8.74
CA SER A 47 2.63 -22.74 10.08
C SER A 47 1.41 -21.93 10.51
N THR A 48 0.47 -21.69 9.60
CA THR A 48 -0.70 -20.83 9.80
C THR A 48 -1.97 -21.67 9.76
N ASN A 49 -2.86 -21.45 10.73
CA ASN A 49 -4.12 -22.19 10.79
C ASN A 49 -5.16 -21.64 9.79
N GLU A 50 -4.99 -20.42 9.29
CA GLU A 50 -5.89 -19.76 8.33
C GLU A 50 -5.80 -20.26 6.88
N PHE A 51 -5.06 -21.34 6.63
CA PHE A 51 -5.03 -22.03 5.33
C PHE A 51 -5.16 -23.54 5.54
N ASP A 52 -6.05 -23.95 6.44
CA ASP A 52 -6.28 -25.34 6.81
C ASP A 52 -7.17 -26.08 5.79
N GLU A 53 -8.02 -25.35 5.06
CA GLU A 53 -8.86 -25.90 4.01
C GLU A 53 -8.19 -25.93 2.62
N GLU A 54 -8.61 -26.87 1.77
CA GLU A 54 -8.02 -27.07 0.44
C GLU A 54 -8.18 -25.84 -0.48
N TRP A 55 -9.33 -25.17 -0.41
CA TRP A 55 -9.59 -23.99 -1.24
C TRP A 55 -8.71 -22.79 -0.84
N GLU A 56 -8.41 -22.66 0.46
CA GLU A 56 -7.52 -21.62 0.99
C GLU A 56 -6.09 -21.81 0.51
N LYS A 57 -5.63 -23.07 0.39
CA LYS A 57 -4.32 -23.38 -0.21
C LYS A 57 -4.27 -22.99 -1.68
N VAL A 58 -5.34 -23.21 -2.44
CA VAL A 58 -5.45 -22.76 -3.84
C VAL A 58 -5.43 -21.23 -3.92
N LEU A 59 -6.16 -20.55 -3.04
CA LEU A 59 -6.13 -19.09 -2.91
C LEU A 59 -4.72 -18.59 -2.60
N PHE A 60 -4.03 -19.20 -1.63
CA PHE A 60 -2.67 -18.83 -1.25
C PHE A 60 -1.71 -18.95 -2.43
N LYS A 61 -1.74 -20.07 -3.16
CA LYS A 61 -0.97 -20.27 -4.41
C LYS A 61 -1.26 -19.17 -5.42
N LYS A 62 -2.53 -18.77 -5.59
CA LYS A 62 -2.91 -17.66 -6.48
C LYS A 62 -2.29 -16.34 -6.02
N CYS A 63 -2.36 -16.03 -4.73
CA CYS A 63 -1.82 -14.80 -4.15
C CYS A 63 -0.30 -14.70 -4.31
N GLN A 64 0.44 -15.81 -4.31
CA GLN A 64 1.90 -15.79 -4.47
C GLN A 64 2.37 -15.33 -5.86
N GLN A 65 1.51 -15.30 -6.87
CA GLN A 65 1.83 -14.81 -8.21
C GLN A 65 1.96 -13.28 -8.28
N ASP A 66 1.53 -12.56 -7.25
CA ASP A 66 1.47 -11.10 -7.23
C ASP A 66 1.92 -10.55 -5.86
N PRO A 67 2.95 -9.69 -5.77
CA PRO A 67 3.45 -9.20 -4.49
C PRO A 67 2.39 -8.48 -3.63
N TYR A 68 1.47 -7.76 -4.25
CA TYR A 68 0.39 -7.07 -3.54
C TYR A 68 -0.59 -8.07 -2.95
N MET A 69 -0.93 -9.15 -3.67
CA MET A 69 -1.81 -10.20 -3.17
C MET A 69 -1.13 -11.10 -2.15
N SER A 70 0.14 -11.43 -2.35
CA SER A 70 0.94 -12.23 -1.41
C SER A 70 0.95 -11.60 -0.02
N SER A 71 1.22 -10.29 0.07
CA SER A 71 1.19 -9.53 1.35
C SER A 71 -0.18 -9.43 2.02
N ARG A 72 -1.26 -9.81 1.32
CA ARG A 72 -2.66 -9.71 1.78
C ARG A 72 -3.40 -11.04 1.74
N SER A 73 -2.72 -12.13 1.45
CA SER A 73 -3.29 -13.48 1.30
C SER A 73 -4.19 -13.85 2.48
N PHE A 74 -3.73 -13.57 3.70
CA PHE A 74 -4.49 -13.74 4.94
C PHE A 74 -5.80 -12.93 4.97
N GLN A 75 -5.73 -11.63 4.67
CA GLN A 75 -6.90 -10.74 4.65
C GLN A 75 -7.92 -11.17 3.59
N ILE A 76 -7.44 -11.67 2.45
CA ILE A 76 -8.28 -12.17 1.38
C ILE A 76 -8.95 -13.48 1.81
N SER A 77 -8.23 -14.40 2.47
CA SER A 77 -8.80 -15.65 3.00
C SER A 77 -9.92 -15.36 4.00
N GLN A 78 -9.66 -14.49 4.99
CA GLN A 78 -10.67 -14.08 5.97
C GLN A 78 -11.91 -13.44 5.32
N LEU A 79 -11.71 -12.62 4.30
CA LEU A 79 -12.83 -12.02 3.57
C LEU A 79 -13.67 -13.09 2.85
N LEU A 80 -13.04 -14.09 2.24
CA LEU A 80 -13.75 -15.16 1.55
C LEU A 80 -14.48 -16.09 2.53
N ASN A 81 -13.88 -16.40 3.67
CA ASN A 81 -14.55 -17.09 4.78
C ASN A 81 -15.80 -16.34 5.25
N TYR A 82 -15.69 -15.03 5.46
CA TYR A 82 -16.85 -14.22 5.82
C TYR A 82 -17.95 -14.25 4.76
N ILE A 83 -17.60 -14.30 3.46
CA ILE A 83 -18.59 -14.47 2.40
C ILE A 83 -19.26 -15.85 2.46
N ILE A 84 -18.51 -16.91 2.78
CA ILE A 84 -19.07 -18.25 2.95
C ILE A 84 -20.13 -18.24 4.07
N GLU A 85 -19.80 -17.66 5.22
CA GLU A 85 -20.70 -17.56 6.38
C GLU A 85 -21.97 -16.76 6.09
N LEU A 86 -21.90 -15.78 5.18
CA LEU A 86 -23.05 -14.97 4.80
C LEU A 86 -24.07 -15.69 3.91
N VAL A 87 -23.69 -16.80 3.27
CA VAL A 87 -24.60 -17.57 2.43
C VAL A 87 -25.33 -18.61 3.29
N PRO A 88 -26.66 -18.54 3.43
CA PRO A 88 -27.43 -19.50 4.19
C PRO A 88 -27.24 -20.94 3.68
N GLU A 89 -27.11 -21.91 4.59
CA GLU A 89 -26.88 -23.33 4.25
C GLU A 89 -27.96 -23.95 3.35
N ASN A 90 -29.18 -23.40 3.39
CA ASN A 90 -30.31 -23.88 2.58
C ASN A 90 -30.29 -23.39 1.13
N LEU A 91 -29.33 -22.56 0.74
CA LEU A 91 -29.20 -22.02 -0.62
C LEU A 91 -28.02 -22.66 -1.35
N ASN A 92 -28.11 -22.73 -2.69
CA ASN A 92 -26.99 -23.20 -3.51
C ASN A 92 -25.91 -22.11 -3.56
N PHE A 93 -24.79 -22.37 -2.87
CA PHE A 93 -23.68 -21.43 -2.78
C PHE A 93 -23.20 -20.88 -4.13
N SER A 94 -23.02 -21.75 -5.12
CA SER A 94 -22.56 -21.33 -6.44
C SER A 94 -23.54 -20.36 -7.10
N GLU A 95 -24.83 -20.67 -7.06
CA GLU A 95 -25.87 -19.83 -7.67
C GLU A 95 -25.98 -18.48 -6.97
N GLU A 96 -25.90 -18.46 -5.63
CA GLU A 96 -25.90 -17.22 -4.85
C GLU A 96 -24.70 -16.33 -5.20
N ILE A 97 -23.49 -16.89 -5.21
CA ILE A 97 -22.27 -16.14 -5.56
C ILE A 97 -22.34 -15.62 -6.99
N THR A 98 -22.74 -16.46 -7.97
CA THR A 98 -22.93 -16.03 -9.36
C THR A 98 -23.94 -14.89 -9.46
N ARG A 99 -25.05 -14.96 -8.72
CA ARG A 99 -26.07 -13.90 -8.72
C ARG A 99 -25.52 -12.58 -8.15
N ILE A 100 -24.82 -12.64 -7.01
CA ILE A 100 -24.22 -11.44 -6.38
C ILE A 100 -23.16 -10.82 -7.30
N ILE A 101 -22.35 -11.64 -7.97
CA ILE A 101 -21.38 -11.19 -8.97
C ILE A 101 -22.08 -10.50 -10.16
N GLY A 102 -23.18 -11.09 -10.64
CA GLY A 102 -24.02 -10.48 -11.67
C GLY A 102 -24.51 -9.09 -11.31
N PHE A 103 -24.98 -8.89 -10.07
CA PHE A 103 -25.37 -7.56 -9.56
C PHE A 103 -24.19 -6.59 -9.45
N SER A 104 -23.00 -7.05 -9.04
CA SER A 104 -21.80 -6.18 -9.02
C SER A 104 -21.29 -5.82 -10.42
N ALA A 105 -21.47 -6.70 -11.41
CA ALA A 105 -21.08 -6.41 -12.79
C ALA A 105 -21.96 -5.30 -13.41
N VAL A 106 -23.27 -5.31 -13.15
CA VAL A 106 -24.20 -4.29 -13.67
C VAL A 106 -23.93 -2.89 -13.09
N THR A 107 -23.33 -2.81 -11.91
CA THR A 107 -22.93 -1.55 -11.26
C THR A 107 -21.49 -1.12 -11.59
N SER A 108 -20.75 -1.95 -12.33
CA SER A 108 -19.44 -1.55 -12.84
C SER A 108 -19.61 -0.72 -14.11
N VAL A 109 -19.46 0.60 -13.95
CA VAL A 109 -19.07 1.44 -15.09
C VAL A 109 -17.81 0.80 -15.65
N ASN A 110 -17.79 0.38 -16.93
CA ASN A 110 -16.61 -0.20 -17.56
C ASN A 110 -15.43 0.75 -17.34
N LEU A 111 -14.65 0.47 -16.31
CA LEU A 111 -13.26 0.85 -16.27
C LEU A 111 -12.67 -0.12 -17.28
N ASP A 112 -12.55 0.35 -18.52
CA ASP A 112 -11.39 -0.04 -19.31
C ASP A 112 -10.20 0.29 -18.43
N LEU A 113 -9.84 -0.68 -17.59
CA LEU A 113 -8.52 -0.84 -17.07
C LEU A 113 -7.72 -1.15 -18.32
N ILE A 114 -7.43 -0.10 -19.12
CA ILE A 114 -6.15 0.00 -19.80
C ILE A 114 -5.21 -0.48 -18.72
N PRO A 115 -4.56 -1.64 -18.90
CA PRO A 115 -3.54 -2.05 -17.97
C PRO A 115 -2.59 -0.87 -17.99
N LYS A 116 -2.65 -0.03 -16.95
CA LYS A 116 -1.49 0.71 -16.54
C LYS A 116 -0.57 -0.44 -16.20
N THR A 117 0.23 -0.81 -17.20
CA THR A 117 1.54 -1.36 -16.95
C THR A 117 2.02 -0.57 -15.76
N VAL A 118 2.06 -1.23 -14.60
CA VAL A 118 2.99 -0.81 -13.57
C VAL A 118 4.32 -1.15 -14.23
N HIS A 119 4.73 -0.29 -15.18
CA HIS A 119 6.13 0.03 -15.32
C HIS A 119 6.54 0.24 -13.88
N LYS A 120 7.35 -0.69 -13.38
CA LYS A 120 8.12 -0.50 -12.17
C LYS A 120 8.73 0.87 -12.38
N GLY A 121 8.06 1.90 -11.84
CA GLY A 121 8.21 3.24 -12.38
C GLY A 121 9.69 3.50 -12.36
N GLU A 122 10.25 4.07 -13.44
CA GLU A 122 11.49 4.79 -13.24
C GLU A 122 11.25 5.61 -11.97
N LYS A 123 12.08 5.38 -10.95
CA LYS A 123 11.89 6.06 -9.67
C LYS A 123 12.01 7.53 -10.02
N VAL A 124 10.87 8.21 -10.22
CA VAL A 124 10.85 9.62 -10.56
C VAL A 124 11.28 10.33 -9.30
N ARG A 125 12.59 10.54 -9.22
CA ARG A 125 13.24 11.35 -8.22
C ARG A 125 13.37 12.71 -8.84
N TYR A 126 12.63 13.67 -8.32
CA TYR A 126 12.76 15.04 -8.78
C TYR A 126 14.11 15.60 -8.33
N VAL A 127 14.71 16.42 -9.19
CA VAL A 127 15.94 17.14 -8.88
C VAL A 127 15.56 18.36 -8.04
N GLY A 128 15.67 18.22 -6.72
CA GLY A 128 15.40 19.30 -5.78
C GLY A 128 13.91 19.65 -5.62
N PHE A 129 13.65 20.63 -4.76
CA PHE A 129 12.29 21.11 -4.47
C PHE A 129 11.63 21.77 -5.70
N ALA A 130 12.41 22.40 -6.59
CA ALA A 130 11.87 23.08 -7.77
C ALA A 130 11.11 22.12 -8.71
N GLY A 131 11.63 20.92 -8.94
CA GLY A 131 10.95 19.91 -9.76
C GLY A 131 9.69 19.34 -9.08
N LEU A 132 9.69 19.31 -7.74
CA LEU A 132 8.50 18.94 -6.98
C LEU A 132 7.42 20.02 -7.09
N GLU A 133 7.80 21.29 -6.95
CA GLU A 133 6.90 22.45 -7.03
C GLU A 133 6.17 22.52 -8.38
N GLU A 134 6.89 22.33 -9.49
CA GLU A 134 6.29 22.31 -10.83
C GLU A 134 5.23 21.22 -10.95
N THR A 135 5.52 20.01 -10.43
CA THR A 135 4.58 18.89 -10.46
C THR A 135 3.33 19.17 -9.62
N LEU A 136 3.49 19.73 -8.43
CA LEU A 136 2.35 20.07 -7.56
C LEU A 136 1.45 21.13 -8.20
N ARG A 137 2.03 22.10 -8.93
CA ARG A 137 1.28 23.08 -9.73
C ARG A 137 0.50 22.40 -10.86
N THR A 138 1.10 21.46 -11.59
CA THR A 138 0.40 20.69 -12.63
C THR A 138 -0.77 19.88 -12.06
N GLN A 139 -0.65 19.38 -10.83
CA GLN A 139 -1.70 18.66 -10.12
C GLN A 139 -2.80 19.56 -9.53
N LYS A 140 -2.76 20.88 -9.79
CA LYS A 140 -3.72 21.88 -9.29
C LYS A 140 -3.82 21.93 -7.76
N VAL A 141 -2.72 21.65 -7.07
CA VAL A 141 -2.61 21.88 -5.63
C VAL A 141 -2.60 23.40 -5.36
N SER A 142 -3.18 23.85 -4.23
CA SER A 142 -3.27 25.28 -3.92
C SER A 142 -1.88 25.89 -3.70
N GLN A 143 -1.73 27.16 -4.09
CA GLN A 143 -0.45 27.88 -3.94
C GLN A 143 -0.06 28.03 -2.46
N ASP A 144 -1.03 28.21 -1.56
CA ASP A 144 -0.81 28.32 -0.11
C ASP A 144 -0.28 27.02 0.50
N TYR A 145 -0.70 25.88 -0.05
CA TYR A 145 -0.19 24.58 0.36
C TYR A 145 1.28 24.41 -0.07
N ILE A 146 1.60 24.81 -1.30
CA ILE A 146 2.96 24.74 -1.84
C ILE A 146 3.90 25.67 -1.06
N SER A 147 3.47 26.89 -0.72
CA SER A 147 4.27 27.83 0.07
C SER A 147 4.51 27.33 1.49
N THR A 148 3.48 26.77 2.15
CA THR A 148 3.60 26.14 3.47
C THR A 148 4.60 24.97 3.44
N LEU A 149 4.49 24.11 2.43
CA LEU A 149 5.40 22.97 2.26
C LEU A 149 6.85 23.43 2.04
N LYS A 150 7.06 24.47 1.23
CA LYS A 150 8.38 25.07 1.00
C LYS A 150 8.97 25.63 2.29
N PHE A 151 8.18 26.37 3.05
CA PHE A 151 8.62 26.94 4.33
C PHE A 151 9.09 25.86 5.31
N ILE A 152 8.31 24.78 5.45
CA ILE A 152 8.67 23.68 6.35
C ILE A 152 9.89 22.92 5.84
N HIS A 153 9.95 22.67 4.53
CA HIS A 153 11.09 22.04 3.88
C HIS A 153 12.38 22.82 4.17
N ASP A 154 12.39 24.12 3.90
CA ASP A 154 13.56 24.97 4.05
C ASP A 154 13.96 25.10 5.52
N LYS A 155 13.00 25.13 6.44
CA LYS A 155 13.28 25.07 7.90
C LYS A 155 14.01 23.78 8.29
N ILE A 156 13.56 22.63 7.80
CA ILE A 156 14.22 21.35 8.11
C ILE A 156 15.59 21.29 7.44
N GLU A 157 15.71 21.70 6.18
CA GLU A 157 17.00 21.73 5.49
C GLU A 157 18.03 22.60 6.23
N ASN A 158 17.61 23.78 6.73
CA ASN A 158 18.48 24.66 7.51
C ASN A 158 18.86 24.12 8.89
N VAL A 159 18.01 23.31 9.54
CA VAL A 159 18.33 22.74 10.86
C VAL A 159 19.31 21.57 10.74
N PHE A 160 19.18 20.75 9.70
CA PHE A 160 19.93 19.51 9.57
C PHE A 160 21.11 19.61 8.58
N LEU A 161 21.12 20.64 7.72
CA LEU A 161 22.20 20.99 6.78
C LEU A 161 22.78 19.75 6.06
N ASP A 162 24.11 19.60 6.10
CA ASP A 162 24.84 18.55 5.41
C ASP A 162 24.65 17.16 6.03
N LEU A 163 23.96 17.03 7.15
CA LEU A 163 23.76 15.75 7.82
C LEU A 163 22.65 14.91 7.19
N ILE A 164 21.84 15.53 6.32
CA ILE A 164 20.69 14.88 5.69
C ILE A 164 20.80 14.81 4.17
N GLN A 165 20.10 13.83 3.61
CA GLN A 165 19.79 13.72 2.20
C GLN A 165 18.27 13.73 2.06
N ILE A 166 17.77 14.60 1.18
CA ILE A 166 16.35 14.76 0.87
C ILE A 166 16.05 14.04 -0.45
N ASN A 167 15.00 13.23 -0.47
CA ASN A 167 14.52 12.61 -1.72
C ASN A 167 13.07 13.02 -1.98
N TYR A 168 12.82 13.52 -3.19
CA TYR A 168 11.52 14.01 -3.64
C TYR A 168 10.84 12.97 -4.54
N THR A 169 9.59 12.66 -4.22
CA THR A 169 8.75 11.76 -5.03
C THR A 169 7.36 12.39 -5.22
N PRO A 170 6.52 11.89 -6.14
CA PRO A 170 5.22 12.52 -6.43
C PRO A 170 4.28 12.58 -5.23
N ASN A 171 4.41 11.65 -4.27
CA ASN A 171 3.46 11.48 -3.17
C ASN A 171 4.05 11.84 -1.80
N PHE A 172 5.37 11.96 -1.70
CA PHE A 172 6.05 12.23 -0.44
C PHE A 172 7.49 12.75 -0.62
N ILE A 173 7.99 13.42 0.41
CA ILE A 173 9.40 13.74 0.62
C ILE A 173 9.94 12.83 1.72
N THR A 174 11.18 12.36 1.56
CA THR A 174 11.89 11.65 2.65
C THR A 174 13.13 12.40 3.05
N PHE A 175 13.36 12.49 4.35
CA PHE A 175 14.58 13.02 4.94
C PHE A 175 15.35 11.84 5.55
N THR A 176 16.58 11.66 5.08
CA THR A 176 17.44 10.54 5.43
C THR A 176 18.74 11.02 6.03
N CYS A 177 19.26 10.34 7.05
CA CYS A 177 20.57 10.65 7.61
C CYS A 177 21.68 10.14 6.68
N LYS A 178 22.69 10.98 6.42
CA LYS A 178 23.87 10.58 5.62
C LYS A 178 24.77 9.58 6.36
N TYR A 179 24.74 9.60 7.69
CA TYR A 179 25.61 8.78 8.55
C TYR A 179 24.78 7.88 9.49
N PRO A 180 24.08 6.85 8.99
CA PRO A 180 23.22 6.00 9.82
C PRO A 180 24.02 5.01 10.69
N LYS A 181 23.61 4.84 11.97
CA LYS A 181 24.12 3.79 12.88
C LYS A 181 23.76 2.36 12.45
N GLY A 182 22.78 2.22 11.56
CA GLY A 182 22.24 0.92 11.16
C GLY A 182 21.62 0.91 9.75
N ARG A 183 20.79 -0.10 9.48
CA ARG A 183 20.13 -0.24 8.16
C ARG A 183 19.07 0.83 7.90
N SER A 184 18.43 1.33 8.95
CA SER A 184 17.43 2.39 8.87
C SER A 184 18.09 3.75 8.72
N LYS A 185 17.67 4.51 7.70
CA LYS A 185 18.26 5.82 7.36
C LYS A 185 17.24 6.95 7.33
N THR A 186 15.97 6.64 7.16
CA THR A 186 14.90 7.64 7.05
C THR A 186 14.37 7.97 8.43
N PHE A 187 14.48 9.23 8.83
CA PHE A 187 13.96 9.70 10.12
C PHE A 187 12.63 10.44 9.96
N LEU A 188 12.32 10.95 8.77
CA LEU A 188 11.07 11.66 8.50
C LEU A 188 10.54 11.37 7.09
N PHE A 189 9.25 11.06 7.03
CA PHE A 189 8.44 11.09 5.82
C PHE A 189 7.46 12.25 5.87
N ILE A 190 7.38 13.02 4.80
CA ILE A 190 6.37 14.04 4.58
C ILE A 190 5.47 13.56 3.46
N ARG A 191 4.26 13.08 3.77
CA ARG A 191 3.29 12.61 2.77
C ARG A 191 2.33 13.72 2.38
N PHE A 192 2.10 13.85 1.08
CA PHE A 192 1.11 14.78 0.56
C PHE A 192 -0.27 14.14 0.62
N LYS A 193 -1.24 14.85 1.19
CA LYS A 193 -2.67 14.52 1.10
C LYS A 193 -3.37 15.67 0.39
N LYS A 194 -4.66 15.48 0.06
CA LYS A 194 -5.42 16.47 -0.73
C LYS A 194 -5.39 17.88 -0.13
N ASN A 195 -5.47 18.00 1.20
CA ASN A 195 -5.63 19.29 1.88
C ASN A 195 -4.60 19.54 3.00
N ASN A 196 -3.76 18.56 3.33
CA ASN A 196 -2.80 18.66 4.43
C ASN A 196 -1.56 17.82 4.17
N VAL A 197 -0.54 18.05 4.99
CA VAL A 197 0.72 17.33 4.96
C VAL A 197 0.79 16.42 6.18
N GLN A 198 1.16 15.16 6.00
CA GLN A 198 1.32 14.22 7.10
C GLN A 198 2.80 13.93 7.34
N PHE A 199 3.27 14.20 8.54
CA PHE A 199 4.60 13.88 9.04
C PHE A 199 4.57 12.49 9.68
N GLU A 200 5.44 11.58 9.23
CA GLU A 200 5.64 10.28 9.87
C GLU A 200 7.10 10.15 10.32
N PHE A 201 7.32 10.03 11.62
CA PHE A 201 8.65 9.86 12.23
C PHE A 201 8.51 9.08 13.53
N SER A 202 9.50 8.26 13.90
CA SER A 202 9.52 7.50 15.18
C SER A 202 8.22 6.74 15.51
N GLY A 203 7.51 6.22 14.50
CA GLY A 203 6.22 5.53 14.67
C GLY A 203 5.02 6.45 14.96
N GLN A 204 5.21 7.76 14.99
CA GLN A 204 4.16 8.77 15.15
C GLN A 204 3.71 9.31 13.80
N SER A 205 2.46 9.78 13.74
CA SER A 205 1.89 10.50 12.59
C SER A 205 1.27 11.80 13.04
N ILE A 206 1.74 12.92 12.49
CA ILE A 206 1.26 14.27 12.82
C ILE A 206 0.77 14.93 11.53
N VAL A 207 -0.42 15.51 11.58
CA VAL A 207 -1.00 16.24 10.45
C VAL A 207 -0.70 17.73 10.62
N ILE A 208 -0.14 18.34 9.58
CA ILE A 208 0.12 19.77 9.48
C ILE A 208 -0.79 20.32 8.39
N SER A 209 -1.68 21.23 8.79
CA SER A 209 -2.61 21.88 7.87
C SER A 209 -2.23 23.34 7.64
N GLN A 210 -1.53 23.98 8.59
CA GLN A 210 -1.08 25.36 8.53
C GLN A 210 0.38 25.50 9.02
N PRO A 211 1.12 26.56 8.63
CA PRO A 211 2.49 26.78 9.09
C PRO A 211 2.65 26.82 10.62
N GLU A 212 1.64 27.29 11.35
CA GLU A 212 1.64 27.42 12.81
C GLU A 212 1.65 26.06 13.52
N ASP A 213 1.17 25.00 12.86
CA ASP A 213 1.22 23.63 13.38
C ASP A 213 2.67 23.12 13.44
N PHE A 214 3.59 23.74 12.68
CA PHE A 214 5.02 23.42 12.70
C PHE A 214 5.73 24.10 13.88
N THR A 215 5.53 23.53 15.07
CA THR A 215 6.04 24.07 16.33
C THR A 215 7.53 23.76 16.60
N ASN A 216 8.16 24.50 17.52
CA ASN A 216 9.52 24.20 17.98
C ASN A 216 9.61 22.81 18.64
N GLN A 217 8.56 22.39 19.35
CA GLN A 217 8.49 21.05 19.94
C GLN A 217 8.57 19.95 18.87
N LEU A 218 7.95 20.17 17.71
CA LEU A 218 8.05 19.25 16.59
C LEU A 218 9.47 19.17 16.05
N ILE A 219 10.17 20.30 15.95
CA ILE A 219 11.59 20.33 15.54
C ILE A 219 12.45 19.51 16.53
N ASP A 220 12.24 19.66 17.83
CA ASP A 220 13.01 18.92 18.83
C ASP A 220 12.71 17.41 18.79
N ASN A 221 11.47 17.04 18.51
CA ASN A 221 11.10 15.64 18.28
C ASN A 221 11.80 15.07 17.02
N LEU A 222 11.93 15.87 15.95
CA LEU A 222 12.65 15.48 14.74
C LEU A 222 14.16 15.34 15.00
N LYS A 223 14.76 16.24 15.81
CA LYS A 223 16.17 16.11 16.23
C LYS A 223 16.39 14.82 17.02
N SER A 224 15.50 14.49 17.95
CA SER A 224 15.56 13.23 18.70
C SER A 224 15.46 12.02 17.77
N ALA A 225 14.49 12.03 16.83
CA ALA A 225 14.34 10.98 15.82
C ALA A 225 15.60 10.81 14.96
N PHE A 226 16.25 11.91 14.59
CA PHE A 226 17.49 11.91 13.83
C PHE A 226 18.68 11.37 14.65
N ASN A 227 18.90 11.87 15.87
CA ASN A 227 20.03 11.45 16.73
C ASN A 227 19.96 9.95 17.09
N ASN A 228 18.74 9.39 17.19
CA ASN A 228 18.53 7.96 17.39
C ASN A 228 19.02 7.11 16.20
N LEU A 229 18.99 7.66 14.98
CA LEU A 229 19.36 6.96 13.75
C LEU A 229 20.77 7.30 13.26
N SER A 230 21.28 8.50 13.57
CA SER A 230 22.53 9.04 13.07
C SER A 230 23.70 8.79 14.02
N GLU A 231 24.89 8.54 13.45
CA GLU A 231 26.18 8.49 14.16
C GLU A 231 26.66 9.89 14.55
N LYS A 232 26.20 10.92 13.83
CA LYS A 232 26.50 12.33 14.13
C LYS A 232 25.26 12.98 14.75
N GLU A 233 25.46 13.69 15.84
CA GLU A 233 24.40 14.44 16.51
C GLU A 233 24.27 15.85 15.93
N ILE A 234 23.09 16.45 16.11
CA ILE A 234 22.76 17.85 15.83
C ILE A 234 22.86 18.70 17.09
#